data_AF-A0A537R4H1-F1
#
_entry.id   AF-A0A537R4H1-F1
#
_cell.length_a   1.000
_cell.length_b   1.000
_cell.length_c   1.000
_cell.angle_alpha   90.00
_cell.angle_beta   90.00
_cell.angle_gamma   90.00
#
_symmetry.space_group_name_H-M   'P 1'
#
loop_
_entity.id
_entity.type
_entity.pdbx_description
1 polymer ?
#
loop_
_entity_poly.entity_id
_entity_poly.type
_entity_poly.pdbx_seq_one_letter_code
_entity_poly.pdbx_strand_id
1 'polypeptide(L)'
;VQAITYFARALGAARSGNPEAARIDIAKLAELRDKLRDAKDAYWSEQVDIQRQVATAWVLYAEGKRSEARDAMNAAADAEDKTEKHPVTPGVPKPARGLYGEMLLDSGNANEALTAFEATLKKEPNRLGAYVGAAKSAQKAGDQAKANEYYKKIVAIADSADNSRTEVAEARAHLKPQ
;
A
#
# COMPACT_ATOMS: atom_id res chain seq x y z
N VAL A 1 17.53 -6.74 4.15
CA VAL A 1 17.81 -5.86 2.98
C VAL A 1 17.47 -6.52 1.65
N GLN A 2 17.89 -7.76 1.39
CA GLN A 2 17.61 -8.45 0.12
C GLN A 2 16.11 -8.59 -0.20
N ALA A 3 15.28 -9.01 0.76
CA ALA A 3 13.84 -9.17 0.55
C ALA A 3 13.14 -7.88 0.10
N ILE A 4 13.44 -6.75 0.74
CA ILE A 4 12.85 -5.43 0.38
C ILE A 4 13.19 -5.06 -1.07
N THR A 5 14.39 -5.41 -1.55
CA THR A 5 14.80 -5.14 -2.94
C THR A 5 13.95 -5.93 -3.93
N TYR A 6 13.79 -7.24 -3.68
CA TYR A 6 12.95 -8.10 -4.50
C TYR A 6 11.48 -7.68 -4.44
N PHE A 7 10.98 -7.32 -3.26
CA PHE A 7 9.62 -6.82 -3.09
C PHE A 7 9.36 -5.53 -3.90
N ALA A 8 10.26 -4.54 -3.81
CA ALA A 8 10.12 -3.31 -4.56
C ALA A 8 10.12 -3.54 -6.07
N ARG A 9 11.01 -4.42 -6.57
CA ARG A 9 11.08 -4.78 -8.00
C ARG A 9 9.84 -5.54 -8.46
N ALA A 10 9.36 -6.50 -7.66
CA ALA A 10 8.12 -7.24 -7.94
C ALA A 10 6.90 -6.32 -8.00
N LEU A 11 6.73 -5.45 -6.99
CA LEU A 11 5.63 -4.51 -6.90
C LEU A 11 5.63 -3.52 -8.06
N GLY A 12 6.81 -2.96 -8.38
CA GLY A 12 6.98 -2.03 -9.50
C GLY A 12 6.67 -2.69 -10.84
N ALA A 13 7.20 -3.89 -11.08
CA ALA A 13 6.96 -4.64 -12.31
C ALA A 13 5.47 -4.99 -12.50
N ALA A 14 4.82 -5.52 -11.46
CA ALA A 14 3.40 -5.85 -11.51
C ALA A 14 2.54 -4.60 -11.79
N ARG A 15 2.78 -3.50 -11.08
CA ARG A 15 2.03 -2.24 -11.27
C ARG A 15 2.31 -1.54 -12.60
N SER A 16 3.42 -1.87 -13.26
CA SER A 16 3.78 -1.36 -14.59
C SER A 16 3.30 -2.26 -15.73
N GLY A 17 2.49 -3.29 -15.44
CA GLY A 17 1.96 -4.20 -16.45
C GLY A 17 2.94 -5.29 -16.92
N ASN A 18 3.98 -5.59 -16.14
CA ASN A 18 4.93 -6.68 -16.42
C ASN A 18 4.86 -7.78 -15.33
N PRO A 19 3.78 -8.59 -15.33
CA PRO A 19 3.60 -9.64 -14.33
C PRO A 19 4.69 -10.73 -14.43
N GLU A 20 5.21 -11.01 -15.62
CA GLU A 20 6.28 -12.00 -15.81
C GLU A 20 7.55 -11.64 -15.04
N ALA A 21 8.01 -10.38 -15.15
CA ALA A 21 9.17 -9.91 -14.41
C ALA A 21 8.93 -9.93 -12.90
N ALA A 22 7.71 -9.63 -12.45
CA ALA A 22 7.35 -9.68 -11.03
C ALA A 22 7.42 -11.11 -10.46
N ARG A 23 7.05 -12.14 -11.24
CA ARG A 23 7.08 -13.54 -10.77
C ARG A 23 8.49 -14.04 -10.47
N ILE A 24 9.50 -13.55 -11.18
CA ILE A 24 10.92 -13.87 -10.90
C ILE A 24 11.30 -13.44 -9.48
N ASP A 25 10.89 -12.23 -9.08
CA ASP A 25 11.17 -11.69 -7.76
C ASP A 25 10.33 -12.32 -6.66
N ILE A 26 9.08 -12.65 -6.95
CA ILE A 26 8.21 -13.42 -6.04
C ILE A 26 8.82 -14.77 -5.71
N ALA A 27 9.42 -15.45 -6.69
CA ALA A 27 10.15 -16.71 -6.45
C ALA A 27 11.35 -16.49 -5.51
N LYS A 28 12.10 -15.40 -5.67
CA LYS A 28 13.19 -15.04 -4.75
C LYS A 28 12.71 -14.72 -3.34
N LEU A 29 11.56 -14.07 -3.19
CA LEU A 29 10.93 -13.87 -1.88
C LEU A 29 10.54 -15.20 -1.23
N ALA A 30 10.03 -16.17 -2.00
CA ALA A 30 9.72 -17.51 -1.49
C ALA A 30 10.98 -18.24 -1.00
N GLU A 31 12.06 -18.23 -1.78
CA GLU A 31 13.35 -18.82 -1.37
C GLU A 31 13.88 -18.19 -0.06
N LEU A 32 13.77 -16.86 0.07
CA LEU A 32 14.21 -16.16 1.28
C LEU A 32 13.35 -16.48 2.50
N ARG A 33 12.03 -16.56 2.32
CA ARG A 33 11.09 -16.98 3.38
C ARG A 33 11.46 -18.37 3.90
N ASP A 34 11.69 -19.32 3.00
CA ASP A 34 11.96 -20.71 3.38
C ASP A 34 13.29 -20.82 4.14
N LYS A 35 14.34 -20.11 3.69
CA LYS A 35 15.60 -20.01 4.45
C LYS A 35 15.42 -19.43 5.86
N LEU A 36 14.57 -18.43 6.02
CA LEU A 36 14.27 -17.83 7.33
C LEU A 36 13.49 -18.81 8.23
N ARG A 37 12.58 -19.60 7.65
CA ARG A 37 11.87 -20.67 8.37
C ARG A 37 12.82 -21.76 8.85
N ASP A 38 13.74 -22.19 7.99
CA ASP A 38 14.78 -23.18 8.35
C ASP A 38 15.70 -22.65 9.45
N ALA A 39 16.00 -21.35 9.44
CA ALA A 39 16.71 -20.66 10.50
C ALA A 39 15.87 -20.39 11.76
N LYS A 40 14.59 -20.79 11.77
CA LYS A 40 13.61 -20.57 12.86
C LYS A 40 13.36 -19.09 13.18
N ASP A 41 13.57 -18.21 12.22
CA ASP A 41 13.28 -16.79 12.33
C ASP A 41 11.83 -16.50 11.93
N ALA A 42 10.92 -16.78 12.87
CA ALA A 42 9.48 -16.69 12.63
C ALA A 42 9.05 -15.29 12.17
N TYR A 43 9.55 -14.24 12.82
CA TYR A 43 9.19 -12.86 12.50
C TYR A 43 9.58 -12.48 11.07
N TRP A 44 10.86 -12.65 10.70
CA TRP A 44 11.30 -12.25 9.37
C TRP A 44 10.74 -13.15 8.29
N SER A 45 10.52 -14.44 8.55
CA SER A 45 9.86 -15.31 7.59
C SER A 45 8.43 -14.85 7.29
N GLU A 46 7.68 -14.40 8.31
CA GLU A 46 6.32 -13.88 8.14
C GLU A 46 6.34 -12.56 7.36
N GLN A 47 7.24 -11.64 7.68
CA GLN A 47 7.37 -10.36 6.95
C GLN A 47 7.69 -10.57 5.47
N VAL A 48 8.57 -11.52 5.15
CA VAL A 48 8.90 -11.85 3.75
C VAL A 48 7.73 -12.54 3.05
N ASP A 49 6.96 -13.39 3.74
CA ASP A 49 5.77 -14.01 3.15
C ASP A 49 4.67 -12.98 2.87
N ILE A 50 4.43 -12.02 3.76
CA ILE A 50 3.51 -10.90 3.53
C ILE A 50 3.93 -10.12 2.28
N GLN A 51 5.21 -9.74 2.16
CA GLN A 51 5.73 -9.05 0.96
C GLN A 51 5.49 -9.86 -0.31
N ARG A 52 5.73 -11.18 -0.26
CA ARG A 52 5.48 -12.10 -1.37
C ARG A 52 4.00 -12.13 -1.73
N GLN A 53 3.09 -12.23 -0.75
CA GLN A 53 1.65 -12.26 -0.95
C GLN A 53 1.13 -10.95 -1.57
N VAL A 54 1.58 -9.79 -1.06
CA VAL A 54 1.25 -8.47 -1.63
C VAL A 54 1.69 -8.36 -3.09
N ALA A 55 2.92 -8.76 -3.41
CA ALA A 55 3.41 -8.75 -4.79
C ALA A 55 2.60 -9.71 -5.69
N THR A 56 2.24 -10.89 -5.18
CA THR A 56 1.41 -11.86 -5.90
C THR A 56 0.02 -11.30 -6.19
N ALA A 57 -0.59 -10.61 -5.24
CA ALA A 57 -1.90 -9.97 -5.44
C ALA A 57 -1.85 -8.88 -6.52
N TRP A 58 -0.78 -8.09 -6.60
CA TRP A 58 -0.58 -7.13 -7.70
C TRP A 58 -0.35 -7.80 -9.05
N VAL A 59 0.30 -8.97 -9.10
CA VAL A 59 0.43 -9.77 -10.32
C VAL A 59 -0.94 -10.25 -10.80
N LEU A 60 -1.77 -10.82 -9.92
CA LEU A 60 -3.14 -11.21 -10.24
C LEU A 60 -3.95 -10.02 -10.76
N TYR A 61 -3.77 -8.84 -10.15
CA TYR A 61 -4.43 -7.62 -10.57
C TYR A 61 -4.01 -7.20 -11.98
N ALA A 62 -2.70 -7.27 -12.29
CA ALA A 62 -2.15 -6.97 -13.62
C ALA A 62 -2.62 -7.97 -14.69
N GLU A 63 -2.85 -9.24 -14.33
CA GLU A 63 -3.40 -10.27 -15.19
C GLU A 63 -4.92 -10.14 -15.42
N GLY A 64 -5.57 -9.14 -14.81
CA GLY A 64 -7.02 -8.93 -14.94
C GLY A 64 -7.87 -9.82 -14.03
N LYS A 65 -7.26 -10.64 -13.17
CA LYS A 65 -7.95 -11.50 -12.19
C LYS A 65 -8.38 -10.69 -10.97
N ARG A 66 -9.28 -9.73 -11.18
CA ARG A 66 -9.61 -8.67 -10.21
C ARG A 66 -10.14 -9.19 -8.87
N SER A 67 -11.01 -10.22 -8.88
CA SER A 67 -11.55 -10.79 -7.63
C SER A 67 -10.46 -11.47 -6.82
N GLU A 68 -9.74 -12.40 -7.44
CA GLU A 68 -8.64 -13.14 -6.81
C GLU A 68 -7.56 -12.21 -6.28
N ALA A 69 -7.25 -11.13 -7.01
CA ALA A 69 -6.30 -10.11 -6.58
C ALA A 69 -6.74 -9.41 -5.30
N ARG A 70 -8.03 -9.03 -5.19
CA ARG A 70 -8.58 -8.37 -4.00
C ARG A 70 -8.58 -9.31 -2.80
N ASP A 71 -9.01 -10.55 -2.99
CA ASP A 71 -9.04 -11.56 -1.92
C ASP A 71 -7.62 -11.82 -1.40
N ALA A 72 -6.65 -12.00 -2.31
CA ALA A 72 -5.25 -12.20 -1.97
C ALA A 72 -4.64 -10.98 -1.27
N MET A 73 -4.93 -9.75 -1.75
CA MET A 73 -4.43 -8.53 -1.13
C MET A 73 -5.03 -8.30 0.25
N ASN A 74 -6.33 -8.57 0.43
CA ASN A 74 -6.99 -8.45 1.72
C ASN A 74 -6.41 -9.44 2.74
N ALA A 75 -6.17 -10.70 2.33
CA ALA A 75 -5.53 -11.70 3.18
C ALA A 75 -4.10 -11.27 3.59
N ALA A 76 -3.31 -10.72 2.66
CA ALA A 76 -1.98 -10.21 2.96
C ALA A 76 -2.00 -9.04 3.94
N ALA A 77 -2.98 -8.13 3.77
CA ALA A 77 -3.18 -7.02 4.69
C ALA A 77 -3.64 -7.48 6.08
N ASP A 78 -4.51 -8.49 6.17
CA ASP A 78 -4.94 -9.10 7.43
C ASP A 78 -3.78 -9.80 8.15
N ALA A 79 -2.87 -10.43 7.41
CA ALA A 79 -1.66 -11.02 7.95
C ALA A 79 -0.73 -9.94 8.53
N GLU A 80 -0.44 -8.87 7.77
CA GLU A 80 0.38 -7.75 8.27
C GLU A 80 -0.25 -7.06 9.48
N ASP A 81 -1.58 -6.93 9.50
CA ASP A 81 -2.27 -6.28 10.61
C ASP A 81 -2.15 -7.03 11.93
N LYS A 82 -2.04 -8.37 11.87
CA LYS A 82 -1.78 -9.24 13.02
C LYS A 82 -0.32 -9.25 13.46
N THR A 83 0.60 -8.72 12.65
CA THR A 83 1.99 -8.55 13.07
C THR A 83 2.15 -7.29 13.90
N GLU A 84 2.79 -7.43 15.06
CA GLU A 84 3.31 -6.29 15.79
C GLU A 84 4.62 -5.82 15.15
N LYS A 85 4.87 -4.51 15.16
CA LYS A 85 6.16 -3.96 14.76
C LYS A 85 7.25 -4.55 15.67
N HIS A 86 8.33 -5.08 15.09
CA HIS A 86 9.49 -5.47 15.88
C HIS A 86 10.14 -4.26 16.57
N PRO A 87 10.58 -4.36 17.84
CA PRO A 87 11.06 -3.21 18.63
C PRO A 87 12.18 -2.40 17.96
N VAL A 88 12.98 -3.05 17.11
CA VAL A 88 14.22 -2.50 16.53
C VAL A 88 14.06 -2.05 15.08
N THR A 89 12.96 -2.37 14.39
CA THR A 89 12.81 -2.02 12.97
C THR A 89 12.05 -0.70 12.79
N PRO A 90 12.48 0.20 11.88
CA PRO A 90 11.54 1.17 11.32
C PRO A 90 10.37 0.39 10.71
N GLY A 91 9.13 0.90 10.82
CA GLY A 91 7.94 0.19 10.35
C GLY A 91 8.01 -0.21 8.87
N VAL A 92 7.03 -0.99 8.39
CA VAL A 92 7.03 -1.48 7.01
C VAL A 92 7.17 -0.33 6.00
N PRO A 93 7.88 -0.51 4.87
CA PRO A 93 8.08 0.58 3.90
C PRO A 93 6.76 1.20 3.42
N LYS A 94 5.78 0.34 3.11
CA LYS A 94 4.42 0.72 2.76
C LYS A 94 3.45 -0.37 3.27
N PRO A 95 2.44 -0.02 4.09
CA PRO A 95 1.50 -1.00 4.61
C PRO A 95 0.74 -1.72 3.51
N ALA A 96 0.58 -3.03 3.66
CA ALA A 96 -0.24 -3.88 2.83
C ALA A 96 -1.69 -3.39 2.77
N ARG A 97 -2.24 -2.89 3.90
CA ARG A 97 -3.60 -2.30 3.94
C ARG A 97 -3.72 -1.04 3.07
N GLY A 98 -2.67 -0.22 3.02
CA GLY A 98 -2.63 0.95 2.12
C GLY A 98 -2.55 0.54 0.65
N LEU A 99 -1.76 -0.50 0.33
CA LEU A 99 -1.71 -1.09 -1.01
C LEU A 99 -3.05 -1.71 -1.43
N TYR A 100 -3.79 -2.28 -0.47
CA TYR A 100 -5.15 -2.74 -0.72
C TYR A 100 -6.10 -1.58 -1.05
N GLY A 101 -6.02 -0.48 -0.30
CA GLY A 101 -6.77 0.75 -0.60
C GLY A 101 -6.50 1.27 -2.01
N GLU A 102 -5.26 1.25 -2.47
CA GLU A 102 -4.91 1.62 -3.85
C GLU A 102 -5.55 0.69 -4.88
N MET A 103 -5.48 -0.62 -4.67
CA MET A 103 -6.10 -1.60 -5.56
C MET A 103 -7.62 -1.42 -5.65
N LEU A 104 -8.26 -1.15 -4.51
CA LEU A 104 -9.70 -0.88 -4.43
C LEU A 104 -10.06 0.38 -5.21
N LEU A 105 -9.31 1.46 -4.99
CA LEU A 105 -9.51 2.75 -5.65
C LEU A 105 -9.35 2.64 -7.17
N ASP A 106 -8.29 1.96 -7.63
CA ASP A 106 -8.04 1.70 -9.06
C ASP A 106 -9.18 0.89 -9.69
N SER A 107 -9.90 0.10 -8.90
CA SER A 107 -11.02 -0.72 -9.34
C SER A 107 -12.41 -0.10 -9.13
N GLY A 108 -12.47 1.19 -8.74
CA GLY A 108 -13.71 1.95 -8.57
C GLY A 108 -14.42 1.78 -7.22
N ASN A 109 -13.87 0.97 -6.30
CA ASN A 109 -14.46 0.70 -4.98
C ASN A 109 -14.05 1.79 -3.97
N ALA A 110 -14.54 3.01 -4.17
CA ALA A 110 -14.08 4.18 -3.43
C ALA A 110 -14.37 4.13 -1.92
N ASN A 111 -15.52 3.59 -1.51
CA ASN A 111 -15.89 3.50 -0.10
C ASN A 111 -15.01 2.51 0.68
N GLU A 112 -14.75 1.35 0.09
CA GLU A 112 -13.87 0.33 0.65
C GLU A 112 -12.42 0.81 0.66
N ALA A 113 -11.98 1.50 -0.40
CA ALA A 113 -10.65 2.12 -0.46
C ALA A 113 -10.45 3.13 0.67
N LEU A 114 -11.43 4.02 0.88
CA LEU A 114 -11.43 4.97 1.98
C LEU A 114 -11.28 4.26 3.34
N THR A 115 -12.07 3.22 3.57
CA THR A 115 -12.01 2.41 4.80
C THR A 115 -10.61 1.80 5.01
N ALA A 116 -9.98 1.28 3.95
CA ALA A 116 -8.64 0.71 4.03
C ALA A 116 -7.56 1.78 4.34
N PHE A 117 -7.66 2.97 3.74
CA PHE A 117 -6.74 4.07 4.03
C PHE A 117 -6.93 4.62 5.46
N GLU A 118 -8.17 4.74 5.94
CA GLU A 118 -8.47 5.14 7.32
C GLU A 118 -7.89 4.15 8.33
N ALA A 119 -8.05 2.84 8.09
CA ALA A 119 -7.45 1.79 8.92
C ALA A 119 -5.91 1.89 8.93
N THR A 120 -5.31 2.16 7.77
CA THR A 120 -3.87 2.39 7.65
C THR A 120 -3.43 3.59 8.48
N LEU A 121 -4.14 4.72 8.38
CA LEU A 121 -3.82 5.94 9.13
C LEU A 121 -4.04 5.82 10.64
N LYS A 122 -4.96 4.96 11.07
CA LYS A 122 -5.17 4.64 12.50
C LYS A 122 -3.97 3.89 13.08
N LYS A 123 -3.42 2.91 12.35
CA LYS A 123 -2.26 2.13 12.77
C LYS A 123 -0.94 2.89 12.58
N GLU A 124 -0.85 3.64 11.48
CA GLU A 124 0.34 4.37 11.07
C GLU A 124 0.00 5.83 10.71
N PRO A 125 -0.14 6.72 11.71
CA PRO A 125 -0.51 8.10 11.47
C PRO A 125 0.56 8.86 10.67
N ASN A 126 0.16 9.96 10.02
CA ASN A 126 1.06 10.87 9.27
C ASN A 126 1.72 10.26 8.01
N ARG A 127 1.21 9.14 7.49
CA ARG A 127 1.62 8.60 6.19
C ARG A 127 0.99 9.41 5.06
N LEU A 128 1.78 10.28 4.40
CA LEU A 128 1.31 11.14 3.30
C LEU A 128 0.52 10.37 2.22
N GLY A 129 1.06 9.25 1.74
CA GLY A 129 0.40 8.45 0.69
C GLY A 129 -0.97 7.90 1.11
N ALA A 130 -1.15 7.54 2.38
CA ALA A 130 -2.44 7.08 2.89
C ALA A 130 -3.46 8.23 2.98
N TYR A 131 -3.04 9.45 3.34
CA TYR A 131 -3.90 10.63 3.26
C TYR A 131 -4.29 10.98 1.82
N VAL A 132 -3.37 10.88 0.87
CA VAL A 132 -3.66 11.06 -0.57
C VAL A 132 -4.70 10.05 -1.04
N GLY A 133 -4.51 8.78 -0.69
CA GLY A 133 -5.47 7.72 -0.98
C GLY A 133 -6.85 7.99 -0.37
N ALA A 134 -6.89 8.35 0.91
CA ALA A 134 -8.13 8.66 1.64
C ALA A 134 -8.87 9.86 1.02
N ALA A 135 -8.15 10.95 0.70
CA ALA A 135 -8.73 12.14 0.08
C ALA A 135 -9.37 11.83 -1.27
N LYS A 136 -8.64 11.12 -2.15
CA LYS A 136 -9.14 10.72 -3.48
C LYS A 136 -10.32 9.74 -3.38
N SER A 137 -10.28 8.84 -2.40
CA SER A 137 -11.36 7.88 -2.14
C SER A 137 -12.62 8.59 -1.64
N ALA A 138 -12.51 9.48 -0.65
CA ALA A 138 -13.62 10.28 -0.15
C ALA A 138 -14.25 11.15 -1.24
N GLN A 139 -13.42 11.80 -2.06
CA GLN A 139 -13.89 12.61 -3.18
C GLN A 139 -14.68 11.76 -4.20
N LYS A 140 -14.18 10.57 -4.57
CA LYS A 140 -14.88 9.65 -5.48
C LYS A 140 -16.14 9.04 -4.87
N ALA A 141 -16.18 8.87 -3.54
CA ALA A 141 -17.36 8.44 -2.81
C ALA A 141 -18.41 9.55 -2.63
N GLY A 142 -18.10 10.80 -2.99
CA GLY A 142 -19.00 11.95 -2.83
C GLY A 142 -18.97 12.59 -1.45
N ASP A 143 -18.12 12.12 -0.52
CA ASP A 143 -17.94 12.71 0.80
C ASP A 143 -16.94 13.88 0.73
N GLN A 144 -17.44 15.03 0.25
CA GLN A 144 -16.63 16.24 0.08
C GLN A 144 -16.11 16.81 1.40
N ALA A 145 -16.86 16.63 2.49
CA ALA A 145 -16.44 17.11 3.81
C ALA A 145 -15.16 16.38 4.25
N LYS A 146 -15.17 15.05 4.13
CA LYS A 146 -14.03 14.21 4.48
C LYS A 146 -12.87 14.36 3.49
N ALA A 147 -13.15 14.51 2.19
CA ALA A 147 -12.12 14.81 1.20
C ALA A 147 -11.34 16.08 1.56
N ASN A 148 -12.06 17.16 1.90
CA ASN A 148 -11.47 18.42 2.34
C ASN A 148 -10.62 18.27 3.61
N GLU A 149 -11.08 17.46 4.57
CA GLU A 149 -10.32 17.18 5.79
C GLU A 149 -8.96 16.52 5.46
N TYR A 150 -8.94 15.50 4.62
CA TYR A 150 -7.71 14.82 4.25
C TYR A 150 -6.80 15.67 3.36
N TYR A 151 -7.35 16.45 2.44
CA TYR A 151 -6.53 17.40 1.66
C TYR A 151 -5.85 18.43 2.57
N LYS A 152 -6.51 18.91 3.63
CA LYS A 152 -5.86 19.78 4.64
C LYS A 152 -4.71 19.07 5.34
N LYS A 153 -4.85 17.79 5.67
CA LYS A 153 -3.77 16.98 6.27
C LYS A 153 -2.57 16.83 5.32
N ILE A 154 -2.81 16.61 4.03
CA ILE A 154 -1.76 16.53 3.00
C ILE A 154 -0.95 17.83 2.95
N VAL A 155 -1.64 18.98 2.88
CA VAL A 155 -0.98 20.29 2.87
C VAL A 155 -0.20 20.53 4.15
N ALA A 156 -0.78 20.19 5.32
CA ALA A 156 -0.10 20.37 6.61
C ALA A 156 1.16 19.51 6.75
N ILE A 157 1.15 18.26 6.29
CA ILE A 157 2.31 17.35 6.33
C ILE A 157 3.42 17.83 5.39
N ALA A 158 3.04 18.43 4.26
CA ALA A 158 3.94 18.83 3.19
C ALA A 158 3.98 20.35 2.99
N ASP A 159 3.83 21.13 4.06
CA ASP A 159 3.67 22.59 3.98
C ASP A 159 4.87 23.25 3.29
N SER A 160 6.07 22.82 3.67
CA SER A 160 7.34 23.28 3.08
C SER A 160 7.83 22.43 1.90
N ALA A 161 7.00 21.56 1.33
CA ALA A 161 7.42 20.73 0.20
C ALA A 161 7.57 21.56 -1.08
N ASP A 162 8.59 21.21 -1.87
CA ASP A 162 8.79 21.79 -3.20
C ASP A 162 7.59 21.52 -4.12
N ASN A 163 7.37 22.42 -5.07
CA ASN A 163 6.25 22.35 -6.02
C ASN A 163 6.31 21.17 -7.00
N SER A 164 7.32 20.30 -6.92
CA SER A 164 7.45 19.10 -7.76
C SER A 164 6.51 17.96 -7.36
N ARG A 165 5.96 17.99 -6.14
CA ARG A 165 5.03 16.96 -5.65
C ARG A 165 3.60 17.23 -6.12
N THR A 166 3.18 16.50 -7.14
CA THR A 166 1.87 16.67 -7.77
C THR A 166 0.72 16.44 -6.80
N GLU A 167 0.83 15.48 -5.88
CA GLU A 167 -0.20 15.19 -4.88
C GLU A 167 -0.43 16.37 -3.91
N VAL A 168 0.61 17.15 -3.61
CA VAL A 168 0.51 18.34 -2.74
C VAL A 168 -0.08 19.51 -3.54
N ALA A 169 0.31 19.66 -4.80
CA ALA A 169 -0.28 20.66 -5.70
C ALA A 169 -1.78 20.41 -5.92
N GLU A 170 -2.19 19.16 -6.14
CA GLU A 170 -3.58 18.72 -6.23
C GLU A 170 -4.35 19.07 -4.96
N ALA A 171 -3.79 18.77 -3.77
CA ALA A 171 -4.41 19.09 -2.50
C ALA A 171 -4.60 20.60 -2.30
N ARG A 172 -3.58 21.41 -2.61
CA ARG A 172 -3.67 22.87 -2.54
C ARG A 172 -4.72 23.41 -3.51
N ALA A 173 -4.80 22.85 -4.73
CA ALA A 173 -5.79 23.26 -5.72
C ALA A 173 -7.22 22.91 -5.28
N HIS A 174 -7.43 21.73 -4.72
CA HIS A 174 -8.74 21.29 -4.22
C HIS A 174 -9.29 22.18 -3.10
N LEU A 175 -8.41 22.71 -2.25
CA LEU A 175 -8.79 23.57 -1.12
C LEU A 175 -8.97 25.04 -1.47
N LYS A 176 -8.71 25.46 -2.71
CA LYS A 176 -8.98 26.84 -3.11
C LYS A 176 -10.50 27.08 -3.13
N PRO A 177 -10.96 28.24 -2.63
CA PRO A 177 -12.37 28.62 -2.78
C PRO A 177 -12.73 28.65 -4.27
N GLN A 178 -13.91 28.11 -4.61
CA GLN A 178 -14.49 28.17 -5.96
C GLN A 178 -14.98 29.58 -6.28
#